data_AF-A0A0Q9KTE5-F1
#
_entry.id   AF-A0A0Q9KTE5-F1
#
_cell.length_a   1.000
_cell.length_b   1.000
_cell.length_c   1.000
_cell.angle_alpha   90.00
_cell.angle_beta   90.00
_cell.angle_gamma   90.00
#
_symmetry.space_group_name_H-M   'P 1'
#
loop_
_entity.id
_entity.type
_entity.pdbx_description
1 polymer ?
#
loop_
_entity_poly.entity_id
_entity_poly.type
_entity_poly.pdbx_seq_one_letter_code
_entity_poly.pdbx_strand_id
1 'polypeptide(L)'
;MLRAYKYRIYPSEEQRIFFAKTFGCVRFVYNKMLYDRQLAHQEFQEHGVKQKPKRPAFYKAEYPFLKEVAASATTNIQKLKTSRFVIRAALFMAPIMTET
;
A
#
# COMPACT_ATOMS: atom_id res chain seq x y z
N MET A 1 31.24 0.85 11.74
CA MET A 1 31.51 0.73 10.28
C MET A 1 30.20 0.33 9.61
N LEU A 2 29.62 1.19 8.76
CA LEU A 2 28.37 0.86 8.05
C LEU A 2 28.74 0.04 6.80
N ARG A 3 28.20 -1.18 6.69
CA ARG A 3 28.36 -2.04 5.51
C ARG A 3 27.06 -2.02 4.71
N ALA A 4 27.15 -1.72 3.42
CA ALA A 4 26.02 -1.81 2.50
C ALA A 4 26.19 -3.06 1.63
N TYR A 5 25.15 -3.88 1.57
CA TYR A 5 25.12 -5.08 0.75
C TYR A 5 24.17 -4.87 -0.43
N LYS A 6 24.60 -5.25 -1.63
CA LYS A 6 23.80 -5.20 -2.85
C LYS A 6 23.49 -6.62 -3.29
N TYR A 7 22.23 -6.99 -3.24
CA TYR A 7 21.75 -8.30 -3.68
C TYR A 7 20.82 -8.14 -4.89
N ARG A 8 20.94 -9.06 -5.85
CA ARG A 8 19.94 -9.27 -6.90
C ARG A 8 19.11 -10.47 -6.50
N ILE A 9 17.80 -10.31 -6.46
CA ILE A 9 16.86 -11.37 -6.11
C ILE A 9 16.25 -11.89 -7.41
N TYR A 10 16.30 -13.20 -7.62
CA TYR A 10 15.67 -13.89 -8.75
C TYR A 10 14.51 -14.73 -8.22
N PRO A 11 13.29 -14.16 -8.16
CA PRO A 11 12.17 -14.86 -7.55
C PRO A 11 11.68 -16.01 -8.43
N SER A 12 11.23 -17.10 -7.80
CA SER A 12 10.50 -18.18 -8.48
C SER A 12 9.14 -17.69 -8.99
N GLU A 13 8.49 -18.44 -9.86
CA GLU A 13 7.18 -18.06 -10.42
C GLU A 13 6.11 -17.83 -9.33
N GLU A 14 6.04 -18.71 -8.34
CA GLU A 14 5.15 -18.56 -7.18
C GLU A 14 5.46 -17.28 -6.38
N GLN A 15 6.74 -16.96 -6.21
CA GLN A 15 7.17 -15.73 -5.53
C GLN A 15 6.79 -14.48 -6.33
N ARG A 16 6.92 -14.50 -7.67
CA ARG A 16 6.48 -13.40 -8.53
C ARG A 16 4.98 -13.14 -8.36
N ILE A 17 4.17 -14.19 -8.35
CA ILE A 17 2.72 -14.09 -8.14
C ILE A 17 2.42 -13.54 -6.74
N PHE A 18 3.10 -14.06 -5.71
CA PHE A 18 2.94 -13.59 -4.34
C PHE A 18 3.28 -12.10 -4.20
N PHE A 19 4.39 -11.65 -4.80
CA PHE A 19 4.78 -10.23 -4.79
C PHE A 19 3.79 -9.37 -5.56
N ALA A 20 3.35 -9.81 -6.75
CA ALA A 20 2.37 -9.09 -7.54
C ALA A 20 1.05 -8.89 -6.76
N LYS A 21 0.53 -9.96 -6.13
CA LYS A 21 -0.65 -9.89 -5.26
C LYS A 21 -0.44 -8.95 -4.08
N THR A 22 0.71 -9.07 -3.41
CA THR A 22 1.04 -8.26 -2.23
C THR A 22 1.14 -6.77 -2.56
N PHE A 23 1.93 -6.42 -3.57
CA PHE A 23 2.10 -5.03 -4.01
C PHE A 23 0.81 -4.46 -4.62
N GLY A 24 0.06 -5.25 -5.37
CA GLY A 24 -1.24 -4.88 -5.91
C GLY A 24 -2.23 -4.50 -4.81
N CYS A 25 -2.37 -5.35 -3.79
CA CYS A 25 -3.24 -5.08 -2.64
C CYS A 25 -2.81 -3.84 -1.85
N VAL A 26 -1.50 -3.68 -1.61
CA VAL A 26 -0.97 -2.50 -0.89
C VAL A 26 -1.25 -1.22 -1.66
N ARG A 27 -0.99 -1.21 -2.98
CA ARG A 27 -1.24 -0.07 -3.87
C ARG A 27 -2.73 0.28 -3.93
N PHE A 28 -3.59 -0.72 -4.04
CA PHE A 28 -5.04 -0.53 -4.04
C PHE A 28 -5.54 0.14 -2.75
N VAL A 29 -5.18 -0.42 -1.59
CA VAL A 29 -5.61 0.12 -0.29
C VAL A 29 -5.09 1.54 -0.10
N TYR A 30 -3.84 1.81 -0.47
CA TYR A 30 -3.29 3.17 -0.41
C TYR A 30 -4.08 4.16 -1.27
N ASN A 31 -4.33 3.81 -2.53
CA ASN A 31 -5.07 4.68 -3.45
C ASN A 31 -6.51 4.92 -2.97
N LYS A 32 -7.21 3.90 -2.47
CA LYS A 32 -8.56 4.08 -1.89
C LYS A 32 -8.53 4.97 -0.66
N MET A 33 -7.58 4.78 0.25
CA MET A 33 -7.43 5.65 1.41
C MET A 33 -7.12 7.10 1.05
N LEU A 34 -6.36 7.32 -0.03
CA LEU A 34 -6.07 8.66 -0.53
C LEU A 34 -7.34 9.31 -1.12
N TYR A 35 -8.07 8.56 -1.94
CA TYR A 35 -9.34 9.00 -2.53
C TYR A 35 -10.37 9.37 -1.46
N ASP A 36 -10.57 8.50 -0.45
CA ASP A 36 -11.51 8.76 0.65
C ASP A 36 -11.14 10.02 1.46
N ARG A 37 -9.84 10.33 1.57
CA ARG A 37 -9.38 11.56 2.22
C ARG A 37 -9.64 12.80 1.37
N GLN A 38 -9.48 12.70 0.06
CA GLN A 38 -9.80 13.80 -0.85
C GLN A 38 -11.29 14.12 -0.78
N LEU A 39 -12.14 13.09 -0.82
CA LEU A 39 -13.59 13.24 -0.68
C LEU A 39 -13.96 13.88 0.67
N ALA A 40 -13.43 13.35 1.78
CA ALA A 40 -13.67 13.91 3.11
C ALA A 40 -13.16 15.36 3.25
N HIS A 41 -12.12 15.75 2.50
CA HIS A 41 -11.63 17.12 2.49
C HIS A 41 -12.56 18.05 1.71
N GLN A 42 -13.09 17.60 0.57
CA GLN A 42 -14.08 18.34 -0.22
C GLN A 42 -15.36 18.55 0.60
N GLU A 43 -15.89 17.50 1.22
CA GLU A 43 -17.07 17.57 2.09
C GLU A 43 -16.82 18.49 3.31
N PHE A 44 -15.60 18.51 3.86
CA PHE A 44 -15.23 19.44 4.92
C PHE A 44 -15.24 20.91 4.45
N GLN A 45 -14.81 21.18 3.21
CA GLN A 45 -14.85 22.54 2.66
C GLN A 45 -16.28 23.01 2.45
N GLU A 46 -17.20 22.12 2.07
CA GLU A 46 -18.61 22.45 1.82
C GLU A 46 -19.43 22.56 3.11
N HIS A 47 -19.25 21.64 4.06
CA HIS A 47 -20.13 21.50 5.23
C HIS A 47 -19.43 21.77 6.58
N GLY A 48 -18.11 21.96 6.60
CA GLY A 48 -17.33 22.21 7.83
C GLY A 48 -17.20 21.01 8.77
N VAL A 49 -17.73 19.83 8.41
CA VAL A 49 -17.73 18.64 9.26
C VAL A 49 -16.47 17.81 9.02
N LYS A 50 -15.63 17.64 10.06
CA LYS A 50 -14.43 16.79 9.96
C LYS A 50 -14.80 15.31 10.07
N GLN A 51 -14.66 14.58 8.97
CA GLN A 51 -14.83 13.12 9.00
C GLN A 51 -13.60 12.39 9.55
N LYS A 52 -13.85 11.30 10.28
CA LYS A 52 -12.78 10.43 10.78
C LYS A 52 -12.20 9.62 9.62
N PRO A 53 -10.87 9.46 9.54
CA PRO A 53 -10.25 8.68 8.47
C PRO A 53 -10.66 7.20 8.56
N LYS A 54 -11.07 6.63 7.42
CA LYS A 54 -11.36 5.20 7.31
C LYS A 54 -10.12 4.36 7.64
N ARG A 55 -10.32 3.33 8.46
CA ARG A 55 -9.25 2.37 8.82
C ARG A 55 -9.15 1.28 7.75
N PRO A 56 -7.95 0.73 7.50
CA PRO A 56 -7.78 -0.40 6.58
C PRO A 56 -8.66 -1.63 6.85
N ALA A 57 -9.08 -1.84 8.11
CA ALA A 57 -9.98 -2.93 8.47
C ALA A 57 -11.35 -2.85 7.75
N PHE A 58 -11.83 -1.63 7.45
CA PHE A 58 -13.09 -1.45 6.71
C PHE A 58 -12.99 -2.01 5.30
N TYR A 59 -11.90 -1.74 4.58
CA TYR A 59 -11.71 -2.25 3.22
C TYR A 59 -11.57 -3.78 3.18
N LYS A 60 -11.07 -4.42 4.24
CA LYS A 60 -11.00 -5.90 4.30
C LYS A 60 -12.37 -6.57 4.39
N ALA A 61 -13.40 -5.86 4.88
CA ALA A 61 -14.77 -6.35 4.84
C ALA A 61 -15.37 -6.19 3.44
N GLU A 62 -15.10 -5.07 2.78
CA GLU A 62 -15.62 -4.74 1.46
C GLU A 62 -14.95 -5.51 0.31
N TYR A 63 -13.66 -5.81 0.45
CA TYR A 63 -12.85 -6.44 -0.58
C TYR A 63 -12.22 -7.75 -0.06
N PRO A 64 -12.85 -8.92 -0.31
CA PRO A 64 -12.37 -10.21 0.19
C PRO A 64 -10.97 -10.59 -0.27
N PHE A 65 -10.57 -10.19 -1.49
CA PHE A 65 -9.22 -10.46 -2.03
C PHE A 65 -8.10 -9.84 -1.18
N LEU A 66 -8.38 -8.79 -0.38
CA LEU A 66 -7.42 -8.22 0.55
C LEU A 66 -7.09 -9.14 1.74
N LYS A 67 -7.86 -10.21 1.94
CA LYS A 67 -7.59 -11.23 2.97
C LYS A 67 -6.53 -12.25 2.53
N GLU A 68 -6.30 -12.39 1.23
CA GLU A 68 -5.30 -13.32 0.68
C GLU A 68 -3.85 -12.87 1.00
N VAL A 69 -3.65 -11.59 1.27
CA VAL A 69 -2.33 -11.01 1.54
C VAL A 69 -2.07 -10.91 3.04
N ALA A 70 -0.82 -11.17 3.43
CA ALA A 70 -0.37 -11.14 4.82
C ALA A 70 -0.83 -9.88 5.56
N ALA A 71 -1.42 -10.07 6.75
CA ALA A 71 -1.96 -8.99 7.57
C ALA A 71 -0.91 -7.92 7.93
N SER A 72 0.37 -8.30 7.99
CA SER A 72 1.52 -7.41 8.22
C SER A 72 1.68 -6.34 7.15
N ALA A 73 1.40 -6.65 5.88
CA ALA A 73 1.49 -5.68 4.79
C ALA A 73 0.45 -4.57 4.95
N THR A 74 -0.78 -4.90 5.35
CA THR A 74 -1.86 -3.92 5.53
C THR A 74 -1.69 -3.03 6.77
N THR A 75 -1.15 -3.57 7.86
CA THR A 75 -0.90 -2.78 9.08
C THR A 75 0.21 -1.76 8.87
N ASN A 76 1.24 -2.12 8.08
CA ASN A 76 2.30 -1.20 7.71
C ASN A 76 1.79 0.00 6.91
N ILE A 77 0.74 -0.13 6.08
CA ILE A 77 0.10 1.01 5.36
C ILE A 77 -0.40 2.09 6.33
N GLN A 78 -0.86 1.71 7.53
CA GLN A 78 -1.23 2.71 8.54
C GLN A 78 -0.03 3.49 9.05
N LYS A 79 1.13 2.84 9.16
CA LYS A 79 2.41 3.45 9.56
C LYS A 79 3.06 4.25 8.41
N LEU A 80 2.76 3.91 7.15
CA LEU A 80 3.22 4.67 5.97
C LEU A 80 2.67 6.10 5.89
N LYS A 81 1.69 6.44 6.74
CA LYS A 81 1.14 7.80 6.88
C LYS A 81 2.19 8.85 7.29
N THR A 82 3.31 8.45 7.92
CA THR A 82 4.31 9.39 8.44
C THR A 82 5.57 9.53 7.58
N SER A 83 5.81 8.67 6.59
CA SER A 83 7.05 8.72 5.80
C SER A 83 6.80 8.65 4.30
N ARG A 84 7.00 9.79 3.63
CA ARG A 84 7.07 9.93 2.16
C ARG A 84 8.10 8.98 1.51
N PHE A 85 9.06 8.48 2.28
CA PHE A 85 10.20 7.70 1.80
C PHE A 85 9.83 6.28 1.37
N VAL A 86 8.87 5.65 2.05
CA VAL A 86 8.54 4.24 1.80
C VAL A 86 7.57 4.07 0.62
N ILE A 87 6.72 5.06 0.36
CA ILE A 87 5.84 5.11 -0.83
C ILE A 87 6.69 5.18 -2.10
N ARG A 88 7.77 5.96 -2.08
CA ARG A 88 8.69 6.09 -3.22
C ARG A 88 9.42 4.77 -3.49
N ALA A 89 9.81 4.03 -2.45
CA ALA A 89 10.44 2.71 -2.57
C ALA A 89 9.49 1.64 -3.15
N ALA A 90 8.23 1.61 -2.72
CA ALA A 90 7.23 0.67 -3.25
C ALA A 90 6.85 0.96 -4.71
N LEU A 91 6.76 2.24 -5.10
CA LEU A 91 6.56 2.63 -6.50
C LEU A 91 7.80 2.39 -7.39
N PHE A 92 9.02 2.52 -6.84
CA PHE A 92 10.27 2.26 -7.59
C PHE A 92 10.58 0.78 -7.81
N MET A 93 10.06 -0.11 -6.97
CA MET A 93 10.27 -1.56 -7.12
C MET A 93 9.34 -2.22 -8.15
N ALA A 94 8.24 -1.56 -8.53
CA ALA A 94 7.31 -2.05 -9.54
C ALA A 94 7.94 -2.25 -10.95
N PRO A 95 8.76 -1.33 -11.50
CA PRO A 95 9.41 -1.54 -12.80
C PRO A 95 10.55 -2.57 -12.78
N ILE A 96 11.08 -2.94 -11.61
CA ILE A 96 12.21 -3.90 -11.51
C ILE A 96 11.74 -5.35 -11.77
N MET A 97 10.43 -5.63 -11.67
CA MET A 97 9.88 -6.97 -11.90
C MET A 97 9.30 -7.18 -13.32
N THR A 98 9.25 -6.13 -14.14
CA THR A 98 8.70 -6.17 -15.51
C THR A 98 9.78 -6.27 -16.60
N GLU A 99 11.06 -6.16 -16.25
CA GLU A 99 12.16 -6.39 -17.18
C GLU A 99 12.74 -7.81 -17.03
N THR A 100 11.92 -8.81 -17.40
CA THR A 100 12.30 -10.11 -18.01
C THR A 100 11.04 -10.73 -18.58
#